data_AF-A0A3P7ILI5-F1
#
_entry.id   AF-A0A3P7ILI5-F1
#
_cell.length_a   1.000
_cell.length_b   1.000
_cell.length_c   1.000
_cell.angle_alpha   90.00
_cell.angle_beta   90.00
_cell.angle_gamma   90.00
#
_symmetry.space_group_name_H-M   'P 1'
#
loop_
_entity.id
_entity.type
_entity.pdbx_description
1 polymer ?
#
loop_
_entity_poly.entity_id
_entity_poly.type
_entity_poly.pdbx_seq_one_letter_code
_entity_poly.pdbx_strand_id
1 'polypeptide(L)'
;ENDVGYTTVIEWSAIEFPQSNVTDTAIGYKIFVYVSETASEAVILTMPINRLSNPDKPSARLDGLRLMYMYTIQVAGYNAGGLGPLSSPRIIRLGPQSTLDEPSSARRFRLLYTLVILLLSLLRIF
;
A
#
# COMPACT_ATOMS: atom_id res chain seq x y z
N GLU A 1 -22.14 -16.81 4.44
CA GLU A 1 -21.67 -15.42 4.42
C GLU A 1 -20.23 -15.46 3.93
N ASN A 2 -20.02 -15.17 2.63
CA ASN A 2 -18.67 -15.18 2.07
C ASN A 2 -18.02 -13.86 2.49
N ASP A 3 -17.28 -13.89 3.59
CA ASP A 3 -16.48 -12.75 4.08
C ASP A 3 -15.35 -12.49 3.07
N VAL A 4 -15.66 -11.76 2.00
CA VAL A 4 -14.68 -11.39 0.97
C VAL A 4 -13.74 -10.37 1.61
N GLY A 5 -12.62 -10.88 2.12
CA GLY A 5 -11.54 -10.06 2.61
C GLY A 5 -11.03 -9.11 1.53
N TYR A 6 -10.75 -7.87 1.94
CA TYR A 6 -10.17 -6.85 1.08
C TYR A 6 -8.66 -7.04 0.97
N THR A 7 -8.11 -6.52 -0.12
CA THR A 7 -6.69 -6.55 -0.38
C THR A 7 -6.15 -5.13 -0.49
N THR A 8 -4.93 -4.93 0.00
CA THR A 8 -4.10 -3.79 -0.40
C THR A 8 -2.68 -4.23 -0.72
N VAL A 9 -1.91 -3.36 -1.36
CA VAL A 9 -0.46 -3.53 -1.56
C VAL A 9 0.26 -2.49 -0.74
N ILE A 10 1.27 -2.93 0.00
CA ILE A 10 2.19 -2.04 0.71
C ILE A 10 3.56 -2.08 0.04
N GLU A 11 4.27 -0.97 0.16
CA GLU A 11 5.59 -0.75 -0.36
C GLU A 11 6.42 -0.04 0.71
N TRP A 12 7.72 -0.35 0.76
CA TRP A 12 8.65 0.25 1.71
C TRP A 12 10.01 0.51 1.07
N SER A 13 10.82 1.34 1.72
CA SER A 13 12.21 1.59 1.30
C SER A 13 13.07 0.37 1.55
N ALA A 14 13.90 0.01 0.58
CA ALA A 14 14.85 -1.08 0.72
C ALA A 14 15.93 -0.76 1.77
N ILE A 15 16.40 -1.81 2.44
CA ILE A 15 17.62 -1.77 3.25
C ILE A 15 18.72 -2.58 2.55
N GLU A 16 19.97 -2.19 2.75
CA GLU A 16 21.10 -2.96 2.26
C GLU A 16 21.31 -4.21 3.12
N PHE A 17 21.38 -5.37 2.48
CA PHE A 17 21.77 -6.62 3.13
C PHE A 17 23.23 -6.95 2.75
N PRO A 18 24.15 -7.03 3.72
CA PRO A 18 25.55 -7.33 3.43
C PRO A 18 25.67 -8.72 2.80
N GLN A 19 26.24 -8.77 1.59
CA GLN A 19 26.49 -9.97 0.77
C GLN A 19 25.39 -11.04 0.88
N SER A 20 24.19 -10.67 0.45
CA SER A 20 23.10 -11.61 0.31
C SER A 20 23.37 -12.56 -0.86
N ASN A 21 23.68 -13.83 -0.57
CA ASN A 21 23.36 -14.89 -1.51
C ASN A 21 21.87 -14.78 -1.77
N VAL A 22 21.46 -14.47 -3.00
CA VAL A 22 20.05 -14.19 -3.36
C VAL A 22 19.14 -15.39 -3.04
N THR A 23 19.69 -16.57 -2.82
CA THR A 23 18.97 -17.79 -2.42
C THR A 23 18.72 -17.92 -0.93
N ASP A 24 19.31 -17.05 -0.09
CA ASP A 24 19.23 -17.16 1.35
C ASP A 24 17.82 -16.80 1.86
N THR A 25 17.22 -17.73 2.60
CA THR A 25 15.91 -17.56 3.24
C THR A 25 16.01 -17.00 4.66
N ALA A 26 17.22 -16.98 5.23
CA ALA A 26 17.53 -16.46 6.56
C ALA A 26 17.66 -14.93 6.60
N ILE A 27 17.52 -14.25 5.46
CA ILE A 27 17.52 -12.80 5.33
C ILE A 27 16.27 -12.29 4.62
N GLY A 28 15.77 -11.13 5.03
CA GLY A 28 14.63 -10.49 4.38
C GLY A 28 13.89 -9.53 5.28
N TYR A 29 12.57 -9.47 5.13
CA TYR A 29 11.70 -8.56 5.86
C TYR A 29 10.64 -9.33 6.67
N LYS A 30 10.29 -8.79 7.84
CA LYS A 30 9.08 -9.13 8.57
C LYS A 30 8.13 -7.94 8.55
N ILE A 31 6.89 -8.18 8.13
CA ILE A 31 5.82 -7.19 8.10
C ILE A 31 4.88 -7.49 9.26
N PHE A 32 4.72 -6.52 10.14
CA PHE A 32 3.87 -6.57 11.32
C PHE A 32 2.58 -5.83 11.02
N VAL A 33 1.45 -6.51 11.14
CA VAL A 33 0.11 -5.95 10.90
C VAL A 33 -0.71 -6.07 12.18
N TYR A 34 -0.99 -4.93 12.81
CA TYR A 34 -1.84 -4.83 13.99
C TYR A 34 -3.24 -4.41 13.56
N VAL A 35 -4.25 -5.16 14.00
CA VAL A 35 -5.66 -4.79 13.75
C VAL A 35 -6.12 -3.94 14.93
N SER A 36 -6.43 -2.68 14.69
CA SER A 36 -6.72 -1.63 15.68
C SER A 36 -5.54 -1.23 16.57
N GLU A 37 -5.72 -0.17 17.36
CA GLU A 37 -4.77 0.20 18.43
C GLU A 37 -4.79 -0.77 19.62
N THR A 38 -5.80 -1.66 19.73
CA THR A 38 -5.96 -2.55 20.89
C THR A 38 -5.39 -3.96 20.68
N ALA A 39 -4.93 -4.30 19.47
CA ALA A 39 -4.28 -5.59 19.26
C ALA A 39 -2.95 -5.64 20.02
N SER A 40 -2.86 -6.55 21.00
CA SER A 40 -1.63 -6.85 21.72
C SER A 40 -0.62 -7.62 20.86
N GLU A 41 -1.10 -8.29 19.80
CA GLU A 41 -0.28 -9.14 18.94
C GLU A 41 -0.47 -8.80 17.46
N ALA A 42 0.64 -8.80 16.71
CA ALA A 42 0.63 -8.60 15.27
C ALA A 42 0.48 -9.92 14.51
N VAL A 43 -0.18 -9.86 13.36
CA VAL A 43 0.02 -10.85 12.30
C VAL A 43 1.37 -10.55 11.64
N ILE A 44 2.27 -11.52 11.63
CA ILE A 44 3.63 -11.37 11.09
C ILE A 44 3.75 -12.11 9.76
N LEU A 45 4.01 -11.37 8.69
CA LEU A 45 4.35 -11.93 7.39
C LEU A 45 5.87 -11.94 7.24
N THR A 46 6.44 -13.09 6.89
CA THR A 46 7.88 -13.21 6.61
C THR A 46 8.09 -13.23 5.11
N MET A 47 8.90 -12.29 4.63
CA MET A 47 9.25 -12.10 3.23
C MET A 47 10.77 -12.23 3.05
N PRO A 48 11.28 -13.43 2.75
CA PRO A 48 12.68 -13.61 2.43
C PRO A 48 13.09 -12.83 1.19
N ILE A 49 14.36 -12.43 1.10
CA ILE A 49 14.85 -11.59 -0.02
C ILE A 49 14.61 -12.24 -1.40
N ASN A 50 14.68 -13.57 -1.46
CA ASN A 50 14.48 -14.36 -2.67
C ASN A 50 13.03 -14.37 -3.20
N ARG A 51 12.08 -13.86 -2.41
CA ARG A 51 10.66 -13.71 -2.78
C ARG A 51 10.30 -12.29 -3.23
N LEU A 52 11.22 -11.35 -3.10
CA LEU A 52 10.98 -9.97 -3.53
C LEU A 52 10.93 -9.91 -5.06
N SER A 53 9.85 -9.39 -5.61
CA SER A 53 9.76 -9.14 -7.06
C SER A 53 10.70 -8.01 -7.50
N ASN A 54 10.94 -7.04 -6.63
CA ASN A 54 11.88 -5.95 -6.84
C ASN A 54 12.62 -5.63 -5.52
N PRO A 55 13.92 -5.97 -5.40
CA PRO A 55 14.71 -5.70 -4.19
C PRO A 55 14.88 -4.21 -3.84
N ASP A 56 14.93 -3.34 -4.85
CA ASP A 56 15.12 -1.88 -4.65
C ASP A 56 13.82 -1.18 -4.21
N LYS A 57 12.68 -1.82 -4.53
CA LYS A 57 11.34 -1.31 -4.26
C LYS A 57 10.45 -2.43 -3.72
N PRO A 58 10.76 -2.95 -2.53
CA PRO A 58 10.10 -4.12 -1.99
C PRO A 58 8.63 -3.81 -1.66
N SER A 59 7.78 -4.81 -1.91
CA SER A 59 6.34 -4.70 -1.72
C SER A 59 5.73 -6.03 -1.29
N ALA A 60 4.55 -5.97 -0.68
CA ALA A 60 3.78 -7.14 -0.29
C ALA A 60 2.28 -6.88 -0.46
N ARG A 61 1.57 -7.92 -0.90
CA ARG A 61 0.11 -7.96 -0.92
C ARG A 61 -0.39 -8.39 0.46
N LEU A 62 -1.28 -7.60 1.04
CA LEU A 62 -1.99 -7.92 2.27
C LEU A 62 -3.43 -8.30 1.89
N ASP A 63 -3.82 -9.53 2.22
CA ASP A 63 -5.15 -10.06 1.98
C ASP A 63 -5.91 -10.23 3.30
N GLY A 64 -7.23 -10.42 3.23
CA GLY A 64 -8.06 -10.68 4.41
C GLY A 64 -8.36 -9.44 5.27
N LEU A 65 -8.15 -8.24 4.73
CA LEU A 65 -8.44 -7.01 5.44
C LEU A 65 -9.95 -6.73 5.47
N ARG A 66 -10.40 -5.95 6.45
CA ARG A 66 -11.81 -5.62 6.67
C ARG A 66 -12.03 -4.11 6.57
N LEU A 67 -13.15 -3.71 5.99
CA LEU A 67 -13.55 -2.30 5.94
C LEU A 67 -13.74 -1.74 7.34
N MET A 68 -13.48 -0.43 7.48
CA MET A 68 -13.68 0.33 8.72
C MET A 68 -12.77 -0.07 9.90
N TYR A 69 -11.89 -1.07 9.74
CA TYR A 69 -10.82 -1.36 10.69
C TYR A 69 -9.60 -0.47 10.39
N MET A 70 -8.97 0.01 11.47
CA MET A 70 -7.64 0.63 11.42
C MET A 70 -6.59 -0.46 11.45
N TYR A 71 -5.57 -0.35 10.62
CA TYR A 71 -4.42 -1.24 10.64
C TYR A 71 -3.15 -0.43 10.84
N THR A 72 -2.33 -0.82 11.80
CA THR A 72 -0.98 -0.28 11.97
C THR A 72 0.01 -1.26 11.36
N ILE A 73 0.82 -0.75 10.43
CA ILE A 73 1.77 -1.55 9.66
C ILE A 73 3.19 -1.07 9.96
N GLN A 74 4.06 -2.01 10.28
CA GLN A 74 5.50 -1.78 10.46
C GLN A 74 6.29 -2.86 9.73
N VAL A 75 7.48 -2.52 9.29
CA VAL A 75 8.39 -3.45 8.60
C VAL A 75 9.75 -3.42 9.30
N ALA A 76 10.36 -4.59 9.46
CA ALA A 76 11.74 -4.71 9.93
C ALA A 76 12.52 -5.67 9.04
N GLY A 77 13.81 -5.38 8.82
CA GLY A 77 14.75 -6.34 8.27
C GLY A 77 15.07 -7.45 9.27
N TYR A 78 15.34 -8.65 8.79
CA TYR A 78 15.89 -9.73 9.62
C TYR A 78 17.07 -10.39 8.91
N ASN A 79 18.00 -10.92 9.72
CA ASN A 79 19.08 -11.79 9.28
C ASN A 79 19.39 -12.84 10.37
N ALA A 80 20.48 -13.60 10.21
CA ALA A 80 20.93 -14.58 11.20
C ALA A 80 21.25 -13.98 12.59
N GLY A 81 21.55 -12.69 12.67
CA GLY A 81 21.78 -11.96 13.93
C GLY A 81 20.48 -11.54 14.64
N GLY A 82 19.33 -11.67 13.98
CA GLY A 82 18.02 -11.40 14.55
C GLY A 82 17.22 -10.36 13.77
N LEU A 83 16.28 -9.73 14.48
CA LEU A 83 15.39 -8.70 13.94
C LEU A 83 16.02 -7.32 14.11
N GLY A 84 16.04 -6.53 13.04
CA GLY A 84 16.42 -5.11 13.09
C GLY A 84 15.32 -4.22 13.70
N PRO A 85 15.54 -2.90 13.74
CA PRO A 85 14.53 -1.97 14.22
C PRO A 85 13.27 -1.96 13.34
N LEU A 86 12.12 -1.74 13.96
CA LEU A 86 10.87 -1.51 13.24
C LEU A 86 10.89 -0.13 12.56
N SER A 87 10.30 -0.05 11.37
CA SER A 87 9.99 1.21 10.72
C SER A 87 9.04 2.06 11.57
N SER A 88 8.94 3.35 11.24
CA SER A 88 7.84 4.18 11.74
C SER A 88 6.49 3.53 11.40
N PRO A 89 5.51 3.55 12.33
CA PRO A 89 4.20 2.98 12.09
C PRO A 89 3.46 3.72 10.99
N ARG A 90 2.82 2.97 10.09
CA ARG A 90 1.91 3.52 9.09
C ARG A 90 0.50 2.99 9.31
N ILE A 91 -0.43 3.91 9.54
CA ILE A 91 -1.83 3.58 9.81
C ILE A 91 -2.62 3.65 8.51
N ILE A 92 -3.39 2.61 8.20
CA ILE A 92 -4.32 2.58 7.07
C ILE A 92 -5.73 2.23 7.54
N ARG A 93 -6.74 2.78 6.86
CA ARG A 93 -8.14 2.38 6.99
C ARG A 93 -8.70 2.12 5.62
N LEU A 94 -9.32 0.95 5.43
CA LEU A 94 -10.04 0.67 4.20
C LEU A 94 -11.45 1.26 4.31
N GLY A 95 -11.78 2.17 3.39
CA GLY A 95 -13.14 2.68 3.21
C GLY A 95 -13.89 1.86 2.15
N PRO A 96 -15.24 1.81 2.20
CA PRO A 96 -16.00 1.31 1.07
C PRO A 96 -15.56 2.08 -0.18
N GLN A 97 -15.36 1.38 -1.31
CA GLN A 97 -14.98 1.97 -2.59
C GLN A 97 -16.00 3.04 -2.99
N SER A 98 -15.73 4.27 -2.57
CA SER A 98 -16.55 5.44 -2.83
C SER A 98 -15.71 6.37 -3.67
N THR A 99 -15.65 6.09 -4.98
CA THR A 99 -15.43 7.04 -6.09
C THR A 99 -14.32 8.11 -5.96
N LEU A 100 -13.36 7.97 -5.04
CA LEU A 100 -12.40 9.01 -4.65
C LEU A 100 -11.10 9.01 -5.46
N ASP A 101 -11.07 8.31 -6.60
CA ASP A 101 -9.97 8.36 -7.56
C ASP A 101 -10.40 9.02 -8.89
N GLU A 102 -11.13 10.13 -8.85
CA GLU A 102 -11.05 11.09 -9.97
C GLU A 102 -9.81 11.96 -9.71
N PRO A 103 -8.73 11.81 -10.49
CA PRO A 103 -7.57 12.67 -10.34
C PRO A 103 -8.01 14.12 -10.52
N SER A 104 -7.57 15.02 -9.64
CA SER A 104 -7.95 16.45 -9.66
C SER A 104 -7.76 17.14 -11.04
N SER A 105 -6.92 16.57 -11.91
CA SER A 105 -6.74 16.96 -13.30
C SER A 105 -7.99 16.73 -14.16
N ALA A 106 -8.68 15.61 -14.02
CA ALA A 106 -9.88 15.27 -14.80
C ALA A 106 -11.04 16.24 -14.55
N ARG A 107 -11.16 16.76 -13.32
CA ARG A 107 -12.12 17.83 -12.97
C ARG A 107 -11.84 19.15 -13.69
N ARG A 108 -10.57 19.51 -13.91
CA ARG A 108 -10.18 20.73 -14.66
C ARG A 108 -10.48 20.60 -16.15
N PHE A 109 -10.22 19.44 -16.75
CA PHE A 109 -10.49 19.19 -18.17
C PHE A 109 -11.99 19.20 -18.48
N ARG A 110 -12.85 18.64 -17.60
CA ARG A 110 -14.30 18.70 -17.79
C ARG A 110 -14.84 20.13 -17.78
N LEU A 111 -14.39 20.98 -16.85
CA LEU A 111 -14.83 22.38 -16.77
C LEU A 111 -14.43 23.17 -18.03
N LEU A 112 -13.19 23.00 -18.49
CA LEU A 112 -12.70 23.67 -19.70
C LEU A 112 -13.49 23.21 -20.94
N TYR A 113 -13.74 21.91 -21.06
CA TYR A 113 -14.50 21.33 -22.17
C TYR A 113 -15.95 21.82 -22.19
N THR A 114 -16.62 21.87 -21.03
CA THR A 114 -17.98 22.43 -20.93
C THR A 114 -18.02 23.93 -21.28
N LEU A 115 -17.01 24.70 -20.89
CA LEU A 115 -16.93 26.13 -21.20
C LEU A 115 -16.71 26.36 -22.70
N VAL A 116 -15.85 25.56 -23.34
CA VAL A 116 -15.60 25.63 -24.79
C VAL A 116 -16.85 25.28 -25.58
N ILE A 117 -17.58 24.23 -25.19
CA ILE A 117 -18.85 23.88 -25.85
C ILE A 117 -19.89 25.00 -25.69
N LEU A 118 -20.00 25.59 -24.50
CA LEU A 118 -20.92 26.70 -24.24
C LEU A 118 -20.58 27.94 -25.09
N LEU A 119 -19.29 28.28 -25.20
CA LEU A 119 -18.83 29.39 -26.04
C LEU A 119 -19.10 29.12 -27.53
N LEU A 120 -18.87 27.90 -28.00
CA LEU A 120 -19.15 27.49 -29.37
C LEU A 120 -20.65 27.46 -29.68
N SER A 121 -21.50 27.08 -28.72
CA SER A 121 -22.95 27.12 -28.91
C SER A 121 -23.49 28.55 -28.94
N LEU A 122 -22.94 29.45 -28.13
CA LEU A 122 -23.29 30.87 -28.16
C LEU A 122 -22.84 31.54 -29.47
N LEU A 123 -21.69 31.17 -30.02
CA LEU A 123 -21.19 31.73 -31.29
C LEU A 123 -21.99 31.28 -32.52
N ARG A 124 -22.72 30.15 -32.44
CA ARG A 124 -23.57 29.63 -33.52
C ARG A 124 -24.99 30.24 -33.53
N ILE A 125 -25.31 31.09 -32.57
CA ILE A 125 -26.64 31.72 -32.41
C ILE A 125 -26.63 33.18 -32.90
N PHE A 126 -25.47 33.75 -33.27
CA PHE A 126 -25.32 35.08 -33.86
C PHE A 126 -24.97 35.03 -35.34
#